data_AF-A0A961VJI3-F1
#
_entry.id   AF-A0A961VJI3-F1
#
_cell.length_a   1.000
_cell.length_b   1.000
_cell.length_c   1.000
_cell.angle_alpha   90.00
_cell.angle_beta   90.00
_cell.angle_gamma   90.00
#
_symmetry.space_group_name_H-M   'P 1'
#
loop_
_entity.id
_entity.type
_entity.pdbx_description
1 polymer ?
#
loop_
_entity_poly.entity_id
_entity_poly.type
_entity_poly.pdbx_seq_one_letter_code
_entity_poly.pdbx_strand_id
1 'polypeptide(L)'
;MLRFEDLRVRDQQVLDRDFFNRRFRLIAESLAQVDAELANVSGATGRLVALGLNRVNEVLGPALAQAQAAAASGFLVATSSTPLSLSVGLETTLVVEDSPARSLFAPTPFVILSRQADDALDDWAMLRVQAYDRANGGLAFSVVAVHGGLTGVEHDDWVVSASAGLAQTILEVAGEVGATLDAAQDAAATAEAAAATAVQIIANGPVSSVNGKTGPVSLGMADIPNLVAAIGAKADSNHGHSIAQVSNLQTTLTGLQSQITNFDGGAY
;
A
#
# COMPACT_ATOMS: atom_id res chain seq x y z
N MET A 1 -71.31 44.50 19.67
CA MET A 1 -70.89 45.20 18.44
C MET A 1 -71.88 46.32 18.19
N LEU A 2 -71.41 47.57 18.27
CA LEU A 2 -72.23 48.75 18.05
C LEU A 2 -72.80 48.70 16.62
N ARG A 3 -74.12 48.87 16.44
CA ARG A 3 -74.71 48.93 15.10
C ARG A 3 -74.93 50.38 14.72
N PHE A 4 -74.73 50.71 13.44
CA PHE A 4 -74.94 52.06 12.93
C PHE A 4 -76.36 52.59 13.25
N GLU A 5 -77.34 51.69 13.29
CA GLU A 5 -78.73 51.99 13.64
C GLU A 5 -78.90 52.52 15.08
N ASP A 6 -77.99 52.18 16.01
CA ASP A 6 -78.02 52.65 17.40
C ASP A 6 -77.53 54.11 17.54
N LEU A 7 -76.77 54.59 16.56
CA LEU A 7 -76.27 55.96 16.47
C LEU A 7 -77.08 56.86 15.52
N ARG A 8 -77.99 56.27 14.73
CA ARG A 8 -78.78 56.99 13.74
C ARG A 8 -79.82 57.89 14.41
N VAL A 9 -79.86 59.17 14.05
CA VAL A 9 -80.94 60.08 14.46
C VAL A 9 -82.18 59.75 13.64
N ARG A 10 -83.33 59.57 14.30
CA ARG A 10 -84.63 59.32 13.64
C ARG A 10 -85.43 60.61 13.52
N ASP A 11 -86.32 60.65 12.54
CA ASP A 11 -87.22 61.80 12.36
C ASP A 11 -88.12 61.99 13.59
N GLN A 12 -88.29 63.25 14.01
CA GLN A 12 -89.04 63.66 15.21
C GLN A 12 -88.51 63.17 16.56
N GLN A 13 -87.23 62.75 16.63
CA GLN A 13 -86.60 62.36 17.89
C GLN A 13 -86.22 63.57 18.75
N VAL A 14 -86.51 63.52 20.05
CA VAL A 14 -86.11 64.56 21.01
C VAL A 14 -84.59 64.48 21.24
N LEU A 15 -83.89 65.57 20.91
CA LEU A 15 -82.43 65.69 21.01
C LEU A 15 -82.03 66.40 22.30
N ASP A 16 -82.10 65.68 23.42
CA ASP A 16 -81.72 66.20 24.74
C ASP A 16 -80.31 65.77 25.18
N ARG A 17 -79.89 66.23 26.35
CA ARG A 17 -78.56 65.92 26.91
C ARG A 17 -78.37 64.41 27.11
N ASP A 18 -79.42 63.70 27.50
CA ASP A 18 -79.35 62.27 27.81
C ASP A 18 -79.22 61.43 26.53
N PHE A 19 -79.86 61.87 25.45
CA PHE A 19 -79.69 61.33 24.11
C PHE A 19 -78.22 61.39 23.65
N PHE A 20 -77.58 62.56 23.74
CA PHE A 20 -76.17 62.71 23.35
C PHE A 20 -75.22 61.94 24.29
N ASN A 21 -75.43 62.02 25.61
CA ASN A 21 -74.59 61.32 26.59
C ASN A 21 -74.61 59.80 26.39
N ARG A 22 -75.77 59.22 26.05
CA ARG A 22 -75.87 57.78 25.76
C ARG A 22 -75.03 57.38 24.55
N ARG A 23 -75.07 58.18 23.48
CA ARG A 23 -74.31 57.90 22.25
C ARG A 23 -72.81 58.12 22.41
N PHE A 24 -72.40 59.18 23.12
CA PHE A 24 -70.99 59.40 23.44
C PHE A 24 -70.43 58.27 24.31
N ARG A 25 -71.21 57.76 25.27
CA ARG A 25 -70.81 56.58 26.06
C ARG A 25 -70.60 55.35 25.18
N LEU A 26 -71.56 55.06 24.30
CA LEU A 26 -71.48 53.94 23.36
C LEU A 26 -70.27 54.03 22.41
N ILE A 27 -69.96 55.24 21.92
CA ILE A 27 -68.78 55.49 21.09
C ILE A 27 -67.50 55.27 21.90
N ALA A 28 -67.42 55.81 23.13
CA ALA A 28 -66.25 55.63 24.00
C ALA A 28 -66.01 54.15 24.36
N GLU A 29 -67.08 53.39 24.64
CA GLU A 29 -67.01 51.95 24.88
C GLU A 29 -66.52 51.19 23.64
N SER A 30 -67.00 51.55 22.45
CA SER A 30 -66.54 50.95 21.20
C SER A 30 -65.07 51.27 20.90
N LEU A 31 -64.62 52.49 21.16
CA LEU A 31 -63.21 52.88 20.99
C LEU A 31 -62.31 52.11 21.96
N ALA A 32 -62.71 52.00 23.23
CA ALA A 32 -61.98 51.22 24.23
C ALA A 32 -61.91 49.72 23.85
N GLN A 33 -62.98 49.17 23.26
CA GLN A 33 -62.97 47.81 22.75
C GLN A 33 -61.98 47.66 21.57
N VAL A 34 -61.98 48.59 20.62
CA VAL A 34 -61.04 48.57 19.48
C VAL A 34 -59.59 48.67 19.97
N ASP A 35 -59.31 49.52 20.95
CA ASP A 35 -57.97 49.64 21.54
C ASP A 35 -57.53 48.33 22.21
N ALA A 36 -58.44 47.64 22.91
CA ALA A 36 -58.16 46.34 23.51
C ALA A 36 -57.92 45.25 22.44
N GLU A 37 -58.69 45.25 21.35
CA GLU A 37 -58.48 44.34 20.22
C GLU A 37 -57.15 44.62 19.52
N LEU A 38 -56.79 45.89 19.31
CA LEU A 38 -55.51 46.29 18.72
C LEU A 38 -54.33 45.87 19.60
N ALA A 39 -54.43 46.05 20.92
CA ALA A 39 -53.41 45.60 21.87
C ALA A 39 -53.23 44.07 21.83
N ASN A 40 -54.33 43.32 21.70
CA ASN A 40 -54.27 41.87 21.56
C ASN A 40 -53.61 41.44 20.24
N VAL A 41 -53.98 42.06 19.13
CA VAL A 41 -53.36 41.80 17.82
C VAL A 41 -51.86 42.10 17.86
N SER A 42 -51.46 43.26 18.39
CA SER A 42 -50.05 43.62 18.53
C SER A 42 -49.28 42.62 19.39
N GLY A 43 -49.86 42.19 20.51
CA GLY A 43 -49.28 41.14 21.37
C GLY A 43 -49.18 39.79 20.67
N ALA A 44 -50.18 39.40 19.86
CA ALA A 44 -50.14 38.18 19.05
C ALA A 44 -49.05 38.26 17.98
N THR A 45 -48.91 39.38 17.28
CA THR A 45 -47.83 39.63 16.33
C THR A 45 -46.46 39.51 17.00
N GLY A 46 -46.27 40.11 18.17
CA GLY A 46 -45.02 39.98 18.94
C GLY A 46 -44.67 38.54 19.29
N ARG A 47 -45.67 37.73 19.70
CA ARG A 47 -45.47 36.29 19.96
C ARG A 47 -45.10 35.50 18.70
N LEU A 48 -45.74 35.79 17.56
CA LEU A 48 -45.43 35.15 16.29
C LEU A 48 -44.01 35.50 15.81
N VAL A 49 -43.59 36.76 15.96
CA VAL A 49 -42.24 37.19 15.64
C VAL A 49 -41.22 36.47 16.52
N ALA A 50 -41.46 36.38 17.84
CA ALA A 50 -40.57 35.67 18.75
C ALA A 50 -40.47 34.16 18.45
N LEU A 51 -41.61 33.51 18.18
CA LEU A 51 -41.65 32.11 17.79
C LEU A 51 -40.94 31.89 16.44
N GLY A 52 -41.16 32.79 15.48
CA GLY A 52 -40.50 32.78 14.18
C GLY A 52 -38.99 32.88 14.32
N LEU A 53 -38.48 33.83 15.12
CA LEU A 53 -37.04 33.99 15.36
C LEU A 53 -36.42 32.76 16.04
N ASN A 54 -37.09 32.20 17.06
CA ASN A 54 -36.60 30.98 17.72
C ASN A 54 -36.54 29.80 16.74
N ARG A 55 -37.60 29.61 15.95
CA ARG A 55 -37.65 28.49 14.99
C ARG A 55 -36.68 28.67 13.83
N VAL A 56 -36.44 29.91 13.39
CA VAL A 56 -35.41 30.24 12.41
C VAL A 56 -34.02 29.91 12.98
N ASN A 57 -33.73 30.27 14.23
CA ASN A 57 -32.44 29.93 14.86
C ASN A 57 -32.26 28.42 15.07
N GLU A 58 -33.30 27.71 15.52
CA GLU A 58 -33.27 26.26 15.70
C GLU A 58 -33.07 25.49 14.39
N VAL A 59 -33.53 26.03 13.26
CA VAL A 59 -33.41 25.38 11.94
C VAL A 59 -32.14 25.81 11.20
N LEU A 60 -31.85 27.12 11.15
CA LEU A 60 -30.72 27.63 10.37
C LEU A 60 -29.38 27.42 11.05
N GLY A 61 -29.31 27.40 12.39
CA GLY A 61 -28.07 27.15 13.11
C GLY A 61 -27.45 25.78 12.76
N PRO A 62 -28.20 24.67 12.92
CA PRO A 62 -27.73 23.35 12.53
C PRO A 62 -27.46 23.21 11.03
N ALA A 63 -28.32 23.79 10.18
CA ALA A 63 -28.14 23.74 8.73
C ALA A 63 -26.85 24.46 8.27
N LEU A 64 -26.53 25.61 8.88
CA LEU A 64 -25.30 26.34 8.60
C LEU A 64 -24.06 25.57 9.09
N ALA A 65 -24.11 24.97 10.28
CA ALA A 65 -23.03 24.13 10.79
C ALA A 65 -22.79 22.91 9.88
N GLN A 66 -23.86 22.29 9.37
CA GLN A 66 -23.77 21.20 8.41
C GLN A 66 -23.18 21.65 7.06
N ALA A 67 -23.58 22.81 6.55
CA ALA A 67 -23.04 23.38 5.33
C ALA A 67 -21.55 23.77 5.46
N GLN A 68 -21.15 24.31 6.60
CA GLN A 68 -19.75 24.63 6.90
C GLN A 68 -18.90 23.35 7.02
N ALA A 69 -19.40 22.30 7.68
CA ALA A 69 -18.72 21.01 7.74
C ALA A 69 -18.58 20.37 6.34
N ALA A 70 -19.63 20.44 5.50
CA ALA A 70 -19.57 19.99 4.11
C ALA A 70 -18.53 20.76 3.29
N ALA A 71 -18.40 22.07 3.54
CA ALA A 71 -17.44 22.93 2.84
C ALA A 71 -15.98 22.75 3.32
N ALA A 72 -15.76 22.47 4.61
CA ALA A 72 -14.43 22.36 5.19
C ALA A 72 -13.79 20.98 5.03
N SER A 73 -14.55 19.90 5.26
CA SER A 73 -14.04 18.52 5.20
C SER A 73 -14.26 17.85 3.84
N GLY A 74 -15.12 18.43 3.00
CA GLY A 74 -15.56 17.81 1.75
C GLY A 74 -16.43 16.57 1.99
N PHE A 75 -17.27 16.24 1.02
CA PHE A 75 -18.12 15.04 1.03
C PHE A 75 -17.33 13.72 0.96
N LEU A 76 -16.02 13.82 0.73
CA LEU A 76 -15.17 12.72 0.29
C LEU A 76 -14.21 12.22 1.36
N VAL A 77 -14.09 12.86 2.52
CA VAL A 77 -13.13 12.46 3.56
C VAL A 77 -13.83 12.25 4.89
N ALA A 78 -13.46 11.18 5.59
CA ALA A 78 -13.94 10.82 6.91
C ALA A 78 -12.81 10.24 7.75
N THR A 79 -12.92 10.30 9.08
CA THR A 79 -11.95 9.74 10.03
C THR A 79 -12.54 8.55 10.78
N SER A 80 -11.69 7.66 11.27
CA SER A 80 -12.08 6.53 12.11
C SER A 80 -10.98 6.20 13.11
N SER A 81 -11.40 5.96 14.35
CA SER A 81 -10.53 5.49 15.43
C SER A 81 -10.72 4.01 15.78
N THR A 82 -11.28 3.23 14.84
CA THR A 82 -11.47 1.79 15.02
C THR A 82 -10.12 1.06 14.95
N PRO A 83 -9.67 0.37 16.01
CA PRO A 83 -8.41 -0.39 15.95
C PRO A 83 -8.51 -1.51 14.92
N LEU A 84 -7.57 -1.55 13.97
CA LEU A 84 -7.57 -2.54 12.90
C LEU A 84 -6.16 -2.87 12.42
N SER A 85 -5.89 -4.14 12.12
CA SER A 85 -4.77 -4.56 11.29
C SER A 85 -5.30 -4.98 9.93
N LEU A 86 -4.67 -4.53 8.84
CA LEU A 86 -5.15 -4.75 7.48
C LEU A 86 -4.37 -5.85 6.79
N SER A 87 -5.08 -6.74 6.10
CA SER A 87 -4.48 -7.72 5.20
C SER A 87 -5.34 -7.82 3.94
N VAL A 88 -4.72 -8.08 2.79
CA VAL A 88 -5.45 -8.28 1.53
C VAL A 88 -6.48 -9.40 1.69
N GLY A 89 -7.71 -9.17 1.24
CA GLY A 89 -8.83 -10.10 1.38
C GLY A 89 -9.55 -10.06 2.73
N LEU A 90 -9.10 -9.24 3.70
CA LEU A 90 -9.83 -9.04 4.95
C LEU A 90 -11.19 -8.39 4.65
N GLU A 91 -12.26 -8.99 5.17
CA GLU A 91 -13.60 -8.40 5.17
C GLU A 91 -13.99 -8.02 6.59
N THR A 92 -14.29 -6.75 6.81
CA THR A 92 -14.59 -6.21 8.14
C THR A 92 -15.33 -4.88 8.03
N THR A 93 -15.63 -4.28 9.18
CA THR A 93 -16.30 -2.99 9.31
C THR A 93 -15.45 -2.05 10.15
N LEU A 94 -15.34 -0.79 9.71
CA LEU A 94 -14.80 0.31 10.51
C LEU A 94 -15.93 1.27 10.88
N VAL A 95 -15.78 1.98 12.01
CA VAL A 95 -16.74 2.99 12.45
C VAL A 95 -16.22 4.38 12.12
N VAL A 96 -16.90 5.07 11.20
CA VAL A 96 -16.67 6.49 10.94
C VAL A 96 -17.05 7.30 12.18
N GLU A 97 -16.16 8.22 12.59
CA GLU A 97 -16.33 9.01 13.80
C GLU A 97 -17.64 9.80 13.82
N ASP A 98 -18.21 9.97 15.01
CA ASP A 98 -19.43 10.75 15.22
C ASP A 98 -19.16 12.26 15.10
N SER A 99 -19.03 12.70 13.85
CA SER A 99 -18.88 14.09 13.47
C SER A 99 -19.97 14.49 12.48
N PRO A 100 -20.23 15.80 12.28
CA PRO A 100 -21.13 16.26 11.23
C PRO A 100 -20.78 15.69 9.84
N ALA A 101 -19.48 15.41 9.61
CA ALA A 101 -18.98 14.80 8.38
C ALA A 101 -19.52 13.37 8.16
N ARG A 102 -19.85 12.59 9.19
CA ARG A 102 -20.39 11.23 9.05
C ARG A 102 -21.66 11.17 8.21
N SER A 103 -22.59 12.08 8.50
CA SER A 103 -23.86 12.19 7.76
C SER A 103 -23.67 12.64 6.31
N LEU A 104 -22.59 13.38 6.06
CA LEU A 104 -22.27 13.97 4.78
C LEU A 104 -21.38 13.06 3.95
N PHE A 105 -20.58 12.19 4.54
CA PHE A 105 -19.72 11.28 3.82
C PHE A 105 -20.57 10.39 2.90
N ALA A 106 -20.23 10.34 1.62
CA ALA A 106 -20.66 9.21 0.80
C ALA A 106 -19.45 8.54 0.15
N PRO A 107 -19.17 7.30 0.57
CA PRO A 107 -18.13 6.52 -0.05
C PRO A 107 -18.51 6.19 -1.49
N THR A 108 -17.52 6.26 -2.36
CA THR A 108 -17.53 5.62 -3.67
C THR A 108 -17.40 4.10 -3.51
N PRO A 109 -17.66 3.30 -4.57
CA PRO A 109 -17.48 1.84 -4.50
C PRO A 109 -16.09 1.39 -4.03
N PHE A 110 -15.09 2.25 -4.25
CA PHE A 110 -13.76 2.09 -3.70
C PHE A 110 -13.33 3.32 -2.92
N VAL A 111 -12.70 3.10 -1.78
CA VAL A 111 -12.13 4.15 -0.93
C VAL A 111 -10.68 3.80 -0.60
N ILE A 112 -9.89 4.82 -0.33
CA ILE A 112 -8.54 4.68 0.19
C ILE A 112 -8.59 4.90 1.70
N LEU A 113 -7.91 4.02 2.41
CA LEU A 113 -7.66 4.12 3.84
C LEU A 113 -6.19 4.46 4.00
N SER A 114 -5.87 5.53 4.72
CA SER A 114 -4.49 5.90 5.06
C SER A 114 -4.38 6.22 6.54
N ARG A 115 -3.16 6.21 7.06
CA ARG A 115 -2.84 6.68 8.42
C ARG A 115 -2.91 8.22 8.47
N GLN A 116 -3.26 8.77 9.61
CA GLN A 116 -3.24 10.21 9.86
C GLN A 116 -1.84 10.72 10.27
N ALA A 117 -0.98 9.84 10.78
CA ALA A 117 0.37 10.18 11.20
C ALA A 117 1.24 10.75 10.05
N ASP A 118 2.00 11.82 10.34
CA ASP A 118 2.82 12.55 9.36
C ASP A 118 3.97 11.70 8.77
N ASP A 119 4.42 10.67 9.48
CA ASP A 119 5.47 9.74 9.07
C ASP A 119 4.94 8.48 8.34
N ALA A 120 3.62 8.37 8.17
CA ALA A 120 2.95 7.21 7.61
C ALA A 120 2.35 7.48 6.21
N LEU A 121 2.97 8.37 5.43
CA LEU A 121 2.53 8.73 4.07
C LEU A 121 2.50 7.54 3.11
N ASP A 122 3.36 6.54 3.34
CA ASP A 122 3.44 5.31 2.54
C ASP A 122 2.46 4.23 3.02
N ASP A 123 1.80 4.42 4.17
CA ASP A 123 0.86 3.45 4.73
C ASP A 123 -0.57 3.70 4.22
N TRP A 124 -0.94 2.96 3.18
CA TRP A 124 -2.29 3.03 2.61
C TRP A 124 -2.85 1.66 2.22
N ALA A 125 -4.17 1.55 2.24
CA ALA A 125 -4.90 0.39 1.77
C ALA A 125 -6.07 0.81 0.88
N MET A 126 -6.39 0.00 -0.11
CA MET A 126 -7.56 0.19 -0.96
C MET A 126 -8.67 -0.75 -0.53
N LEU A 127 -9.84 -0.17 -0.27
CA LEU A 127 -11.00 -0.88 0.21
C LEU A 127 -12.08 -0.86 -0.85
N ARG A 128 -12.72 -2.01 -1.07
CA ARG A 128 -13.98 -2.09 -1.80
C ARG A 128 -15.12 -2.01 -0.80
N VAL A 129 -15.94 -0.98 -0.92
CA VAL A 129 -17.06 -0.72 -0.02
C VAL A 129 -18.20 -1.68 -0.33
N GLN A 130 -18.67 -2.38 0.70
CA GLN A 130 -19.81 -3.29 0.62
C GLN A 130 -21.09 -2.57 1.05
N ALA A 131 -21.03 -1.83 2.16
CA ALA A 131 -22.15 -1.06 2.68
C ALA A 131 -21.66 0.09 3.56
N TYR A 132 -22.46 1.15 3.66
CA TYR A 132 -22.24 2.24 4.61
C TYR A 132 -23.54 2.62 5.31
N ASP A 133 -23.56 2.49 6.64
CA ASP A 133 -24.63 2.94 7.50
C ASP A 133 -24.33 4.35 8.03
N ARG A 134 -25.05 5.34 7.52
CA ARG A 134 -24.90 6.75 7.93
C ARG A 134 -25.36 7.02 9.36
N ALA A 135 -26.27 6.22 9.91
CA ALA A 135 -26.81 6.45 11.25
C ALA A 135 -25.80 6.05 12.32
N ASN A 136 -25.11 4.92 12.11
CA ASN A 136 -24.17 4.37 13.07
C ASN A 136 -22.69 4.56 12.68
N GLY A 137 -22.41 5.01 11.45
CA GLY A 137 -21.06 5.18 10.91
C GLY A 137 -20.39 3.89 10.44
N GLY A 138 -21.10 2.77 10.44
CA GLY A 138 -20.53 1.48 10.04
C GLY A 138 -20.23 1.43 8.54
N LEU A 139 -18.95 1.38 8.18
CA LEU A 139 -18.46 1.19 6.82
C LEU A 139 -17.94 -0.25 6.69
N ALA A 140 -18.70 -1.10 6.02
CA ALA A 140 -18.33 -2.48 5.71
C ALA A 140 -17.56 -2.54 4.39
N PHE A 141 -16.46 -3.29 4.35
CA PHE A 141 -15.58 -3.36 3.19
C PHE A 141 -14.80 -4.66 3.09
N SER A 142 -14.23 -4.90 1.91
CA SER A 142 -13.19 -5.90 1.66
C SER A 142 -11.89 -5.21 1.24
N VAL A 143 -10.76 -5.58 1.83
CA VAL A 143 -9.44 -5.03 1.49
C VAL A 143 -8.95 -5.63 0.16
N VAL A 144 -8.67 -4.76 -0.81
CA VAL A 144 -8.23 -5.16 -2.17
C VAL A 144 -6.72 -5.09 -2.31
N ALA A 145 -6.10 -4.05 -1.74
CA ALA A 145 -4.67 -3.84 -1.77
C ALA A 145 -4.19 -3.21 -0.45
N VAL A 146 -2.96 -3.49 -0.07
CA VAL A 146 -2.29 -2.93 1.10
C VAL A 146 -0.86 -2.55 0.69
N HIS A 147 -0.40 -1.39 1.15
CA HIS A 147 0.97 -0.92 1.02
C HIS A 147 1.46 -0.40 2.38
N GLY A 148 2.76 -0.52 2.61
CA GLY A 148 3.38 -0.11 3.88
C GLY A 148 3.18 -1.10 5.03
N GLY A 149 3.34 -0.59 6.26
CA GLY A 149 3.40 -1.35 7.52
C GLY A 149 2.06 -1.76 8.12
N LEU A 150 0.99 -1.83 7.32
CA LEU A 150 -0.38 -1.98 7.81
C LEU A 150 -0.79 -3.43 8.16
N THR A 151 0.06 -4.42 7.85
CA THR A 151 -0.21 -5.84 8.10
C THR A 151 0.43 -6.32 9.39
N GLY A 152 -0.38 -6.91 10.28
CA GLY A 152 0.08 -7.50 11.53
C GLY A 152 0.24 -6.52 12.69
N VAL A 153 -0.04 -5.23 12.47
CA VAL A 153 -0.01 -4.16 13.46
C VAL A 153 -1.38 -3.48 13.49
N GLU A 154 -1.92 -3.26 14.69
CA GLU A 154 -3.17 -2.53 14.85
C GLU A 154 -2.92 -1.01 14.85
N HIS A 155 -3.81 -0.32 14.14
CA HIS A 155 -3.80 1.12 13.92
C HIS A 155 -5.21 1.69 14.15
N ASP A 156 -5.30 2.93 14.64
CA ASP A 156 -6.54 3.56 15.12
C ASP A 156 -6.65 5.06 14.76
N ASP A 157 -5.94 5.51 13.72
CA ASP A 157 -5.86 6.91 13.28
C ASP A 157 -6.23 7.04 11.79
N TRP A 158 -7.32 6.41 11.40
CA TRP A 158 -7.64 6.21 10.00
C TRP A 158 -8.23 7.45 9.34
N VAL A 159 -7.77 7.71 8.12
CA VAL A 159 -8.40 8.64 7.18
C VAL A 159 -8.98 7.85 6.02
N VAL A 160 -10.30 7.91 5.87
CA VAL A 160 -11.06 7.29 4.78
C VAL A 160 -11.31 8.35 3.72
N SER A 161 -10.74 8.16 2.54
CA SER A 161 -10.90 9.06 1.40
C SER A 161 -11.64 8.37 0.26
N ALA A 162 -12.78 8.93 -0.15
CA ALA A 162 -13.54 8.47 -1.29
C ALA A 162 -12.72 8.69 -2.57
N SER A 163 -12.54 7.60 -3.31
CA SER A 163 -11.68 7.57 -4.48
C SER A 163 -12.46 7.39 -5.76
N ALA A 164 -12.16 8.20 -6.77
CA ALA A 164 -12.72 8.02 -8.11
C ALA A 164 -12.27 6.67 -8.67
N GLY A 165 -13.15 5.97 -9.41
CA GLY A 165 -12.94 4.59 -9.87
C GLY A 165 -11.68 4.29 -10.71
N LEU A 166 -10.85 5.29 -11.02
CA LEU A 166 -9.56 5.15 -11.70
C LEU A 166 -8.38 4.88 -10.75
N ALA A 167 -8.54 5.11 -9.44
CA ALA A 167 -7.43 4.94 -8.50
C ALA A 167 -6.99 3.49 -8.33
N GLN A 168 -7.90 2.52 -8.51
CA GLN A 168 -7.59 1.11 -8.37
C GLN A 168 -6.49 0.69 -9.33
N THR A 169 -6.66 1.00 -10.61
CA THR A 169 -5.70 0.64 -11.65
C THR A 169 -4.37 1.34 -11.46
N ILE A 170 -4.37 2.60 -11.02
CA ILE A 170 -3.13 3.37 -10.82
C ILE A 170 -2.35 2.83 -9.60
N LEU A 171 -3.05 2.49 -8.52
CA LEU A 171 -2.43 1.98 -7.28
C LEU A 171 -2.00 0.52 -7.39
N GLU A 172 -2.75 -0.33 -8.09
CA GLU A 172 -2.33 -1.70 -8.42
C GLU A 172 -1.04 -1.68 -9.27
N VAL A 173 -0.99 -0.81 -10.29
CA VAL A 173 0.22 -0.63 -11.10
C VAL A 173 1.38 -0.08 -10.25
N ALA A 174 1.13 0.84 -9.32
CA ALA A 174 2.18 1.32 -8.41
C ALA A 174 2.71 0.19 -7.50
N GLY A 175 1.85 -0.68 -6.99
CA GLY A 175 2.23 -1.86 -6.22
C GLY A 175 3.03 -2.88 -7.05
N GLU A 176 2.62 -3.15 -8.30
CA GLU A 176 3.37 -4.00 -9.23
C GLU A 176 4.76 -3.41 -9.55
N VAL A 177 4.86 -2.10 -9.73
CA VAL A 177 6.15 -1.41 -9.93
C VAL A 177 7.03 -1.54 -8.69
N GLY A 178 6.48 -1.39 -7.48
CA GLY A 178 7.22 -1.62 -6.23
C GLY A 178 7.75 -3.04 -6.09
N ALA A 179 6.90 -4.04 -6.29
CA ALA A 179 7.31 -5.45 -6.24
C ALA A 179 8.36 -5.79 -7.32
N THR A 180 8.25 -5.18 -8.50
CA THR A 180 9.24 -5.33 -9.58
C THR A 180 10.57 -4.68 -9.20
N LEU A 181 10.54 -3.54 -8.52
CA LEU A 181 11.75 -2.86 -8.02
C LEU A 181 12.46 -3.72 -6.97
N ASP A 182 11.73 -4.29 -6.01
CA ASP A 182 12.30 -5.17 -4.97
C ASP A 182 12.94 -6.41 -5.62
N ALA A 183 12.24 -7.06 -6.55
CA ALA A 183 12.79 -8.19 -7.29
C ALA A 183 14.04 -7.80 -8.11
N ALA A 184 14.10 -6.60 -8.66
CA ALA A 184 15.27 -6.09 -9.37
C ALA A 184 16.45 -5.82 -8.42
N GLN A 185 16.19 -5.34 -7.20
CA GLN A 185 17.21 -5.13 -6.16
C GLN A 185 17.79 -6.47 -5.69
N ASP A 186 16.95 -7.48 -5.44
CA ASP A 186 17.38 -8.83 -5.08
C ASP A 186 18.21 -9.49 -6.19
N ALA A 187 17.79 -9.31 -7.45
CA ALA A 187 18.55 -9.78 -8.60
C ALA A 187 19.91 -9.07 -8.72
N ALA A 188 19.97 -7.77 -8.45
CA ALA A 188 21.22 -7.01 -8.44
C ALA A 188 22.18 -7.49 -7.33
N ALA A 189 21.67 -7.72 -6.11
CA ALA A 189 22.47 -8.27 -5.01
C ALA A 189 23.00 -9.68 -5.35
N THR A 190 22.17 -10.52 -5.97
CA THR A 190 22.58 -11.86 -6.44
C THR A 190 23.69 -11.75 -7.51
N ALA A 191 23.56 -10.81 -8.44
CA ALA A 191 24.56 -10.57 -9.48
C ALA A 191 25.89 -10.07 -8.89
N GLU A 192 25.86 -9.20 -7.87
CA GLU A 192 27.05 -8.73 -7.16
C GLU A 192 27.78 -9.87 -6.44
N ALA A 193 27.04 -10.76 -5.75
CA ALA A 193 27.61 -11.95 -5.11
C ALA A 193 28.23 -12.93 -6.12
N ALA A 194 27.56 -13.13 -7.26
CA ALA A 194 28.08 -13.97 -8.34
C ALA A 194 29.35 -13.36 -8.97
N ALA A 195 29.39 -12.04 -9.18
CA ALA A 195 30.57 -11.33 -9.67
C ALA A 195 31.76 -11.47 -8.71
N ALA A 196 31.53 -11.31 -7.40
CA ALA A 196 32.57 -11.53 -6.38
C ALA A 196 33.12 -12.96 -6.41
N THR A 197 32.24 -13.96 -6.60
CA THR A 197 32.64 -15.36 -6.75
C THR A 197 33.46 -15.60 -8.01
N ALA A 198 33.07 -15.01 -9.14
CA ALA A 198 33.82 -15.12 -10.39
C ALA A 198 35.23 -14.51 -10.27
N VAL A 199 35.36 -13.36 -9.59
CA VAL A 199 36.67 -12.75 -9.30
C VAL A 199 37.54 -13.71 -8.47
N GLN A 200 36.99 -14.38 -7.47
CA GLN A 200 37.70 -15.39 -6.69
C GLN A 200 38.15 -16.59 -7.54
N ILE A 201 37.29 -17.08 -8.44
CA ILE A 201 37.64 -18.19 -9.34
C ILE A 201 38.75 -17.78 -10.31
N ILE A 202 38.68 -16.57 -10.87
CA ILE A 202 39.71 -16.05 -11.78
C ILE A 202 41.05 -15.86 -11.04
N ALA A 203 41.02 -15.32 -9.82
CA ALA A 203 42.23 -15.11 -9.02
C ALA A 203 42.93 -16.43 -8.67
N ASN A 204 42.17 -17.50 -8.44
CA ASN A 204 42.71 -18.80 -8.05
C ASN A 204 42.94 -19.76 -9.23
N GLY A 205 42.34 -19.51 -10.39
CA GLY A 205 42.35 -20.41 -11.55
C GLY A 205 41.79 -21.83 -11.23
N PRO A 206 41.87 -22.78 -12.18
CA PRO A 206 41.48 -24.17 -11.94
C PRO A 206 42.48 -24.93 -11.03
N VAL A 207 43.67 -24.38 -10.81
CA VAL A 207 44.73 -25.00 -10.01
C VAL A 207 45.24 -23.98 -9.00
N SER A 208 44.85 -24.14 -7.73
CA SER A 208 45.24 -23.22 -6.65
C SER A 208 46.69 -23.41 -6.20
N SER A 209 47.26 -24.61 -6.39
CA SER A 209 48.68 -24.89 -6.18
C SER A 209 49.15 -26.12 -6.97
N VAL A 210 50.43 -26.17 -7.32
CA VAL A 210 51.09 -27.38 -7.82
C VAL A 210 52.20 -27.75 -6.86
N ASN A 211 52.10 -28.93 -6.22
CA ASN A 211 53.05 -29.39 -5.19
C ASN A 211 53.31 -28.34 -4.08
N GLY A 212 52.27 -27.63 -3.64
CA GLY A 212 52.35 -26.60 -2.60
C GLY A 212 52.87 -25.23 -3.05
N LYS A 213 53.24 -25.06 -4.33
CA LYS A 213 53.61 -23.75 -4.90
C LYS A 213 52.39 -23.02 -5.41
N THR A 214 52.24 -21.75 -5.03
CA THR A 214 51.19 -20.81 -5.46
C THR A 214 51.80 -19.65 -6.27
N GLY A 215 51.00 -18.96 -7.09
CA GLY A 215 51.45 -17.82 -7.91
C GLY A 215 52.05 -18.23 -9.27
N PRO A 216 52.96 -17.45 -9.88
CA PRO A 216 53.62 -17.85 -11.13
C PRO A 216 54.50 -19.08 -10.89
N VAL A 217 53.95 -20.26 -11.19
CA VAL A 217 54.62 -21.55 -10.97
C VAL A 217 55.63 -21.82 -12.07
N SER A 218 56.92 -21.75 -11.74
CA SER A 218 57.98 -22.34 -12.55
C SER A 218 58.22 -23.77 -12.08
N LEU A 219 58.03 -24.75 -12.98
CA LEU A 219 58.20 -26.17 -12.68
C LEU A 219 59.59 -26.65 -13.09
N GLY A 220 60.29 -27.28 -12.16
CA GLY A 220 61.54 -27.99 -12.39
C GLY A 220 61.42 -29.50 -12.15
N MET A 221 62.43 -30.28 -12.53
CA MET A 221 62.47 -31.74 -12.32
C MET A 221 62.30 -32.17 -10.84
N ALA A 222 62.68 -31.31 -9.89
CA ALA A 222 62.51 -31.57 -8.46
C ALA A 222 61.04 -31.45 -7.99
N ASP A 223 60.17 -30.81 -8.78
CA ASP A 223 58.75 -30.59 -8.44
C ASP A 223 57.86 -31.79 -8.77
N ILE A 224 58.40 -32.79 -9.46
CA ILE A 224 57.70 -34.05 -9.77
C ILE A 224 58.33 -35.15 -8.91
N PRO A 225 57.67 -35.58 -7.83
CA PRO A 225 58.19 -36.62 -6.96
C PRO A 225 58.58 -37.87 -7.74
N ASN A 226 59.75 -38.41 -7.42
CA ASN A 226 60.31 -39.62 -8.03
C ASN A 226 60.67 -39.54 -9.53
N LEU A 227 60.53 -38.39 -10.19
CA LEU A 227 60.87 -38.27 -11.62
C LEU A 227 62.35 -38.59 -11.90
N VAL A 228 63.25 -38.02 -11.09
CA VAL A 228 64.70 -38.28 -11.22
C VAL A 228 65.01 -39.76 -10.99
N ALA A 229 64.40 -40.37 -9.97
CA ALA A 229 64.59 -41.79 -9.66
C ALA A 229 64.06 -42.70 -10.78
N ALA A 230 62.89 -42.37 -11.35
CA ALA A 230 62.28 -43.14 -12.44
C ALA A 230 63.08 -43.05 -13.75
N ILE A 231 63.59 -41.86 -14.09
CA ILE A 231 64.47 -41.67 -15.24
C ILE A 231 65.81 -42.40 -15.02
N GLY A 232 66.38 -42.30 -13.82
CA GLY A 232 67.60 -43.03 -13.44
C GLY A 232 67.42 -44.53 -13.58
N ALA A 233 66.33 -45.10 -13.06
CA ALA A 233 66.04 -46.53 -13.18
C ALA A 233 65.88 -46.99 -14.65
N LYS A 234 65.34 -46.14 -15.53
CA LYS A 234 65.30 -46.42 -16.98
C LYS A 234 66.68 -46.31 -17.63
N ALA A 235 67.51 -45.36 -17.24
CA ALA A 235 68.85 -45.19 -17.77
C ALA A 235 69.79 -46.33 -17.33
N ASP A 236 69.68 -46.76 -16.07
CA ASP A 236 70.44 -47.87 -15.49
C ASP A 236 69.96 -49.24 -15.95
N SER A 237 68.81 -49.30 -16.62
CA SER A 237 68.30 -50.51 -17.25
C SER A 237 69.14 -50.84 -18.49
N ASN A 238 70.27 -51.51 -18.28
CA ASN A 238 71.04 -52.13 -19.34
C ASN A 238 70.17 -53.17 -20.07
N HIS A 239 69.77 -52.86 -21.31
CA HIS A 239 69.10 -53.81 -22.19
C HIS A 239 70.15 -54.71 -22.84
N GLY A 240 70.54 -55.77 -22.11
CA GLY A 240 71.43 -56.80 -22.63
C GLY A 240 70.65 -57.96 -23.24
N HIS A 241 71.21 -58.54 -24.31
CA HIS A 241 70.83 -59.87 -24.79
C HIS A 241 72.05 -60.80 -24.68
N SER A 242 71.91 -61.88 -23.93
CA SER A 242 72.80 -63.04 -24.00
C SER A 242 72.61 -63.78 -25.33
N ILE A 243 73.63 -64.51 -25.77
CA ILE A 243 73.59 -65.31 -27.01
C ILE A 243 72.43 -66.32 -27.03
N ALA A 244 72.03 -66.83 -25.86
CA ALA A 244 70.91 -67.75 -25.71
C ALA A 244 69.55 -67.10 -26.02
N GLN A 245 69.47 -65.76 -25.93
CA GLN A 245 68.26 -65.00 -26.24
C GLN A 245 68.13 -64.68 -27.74
N VAL A 246 69.20 -64.87 -28.54
CA VAL A 246 69.16 -64.71 -30.00
C VAL A 246 68.99 -66.10 -30.62
N SER A 247 67.75 -66.41 -30.99
CA SER A 247 67.44 -67.69 -31.64
C SER A 247 68.38 -67.95 -32.81
N ASN A 248 68.94 -69.16 -32.87
CA ASN A 248 69.86 -69.66 -33.90
C ASN A 248 71.27 -69.05 -33.97
N LEU A 249 71.61 -68.00 -33.22
CA LEU A 249 72.94 -67.37 -33.31
C LEU A 249 74.07 -68.36 -32.95
N GLN A 250 73.89 -69.15 -31.89
CA GLN A 250 74.87 -70.17 -31.50
C GLN A 250 75.06 -71.23 -32.59
N THR A 251 73.96 -71.68 -33.19
CA THR A 251 73.97 -72.66 -34.28
C THR A 251 74.70 -72.11 -35.50
N THR A 252 74.42 -70.86 -35.89
CA THR A 252 75.06 -70.20 -37.04
C THR A 252 76.56 -70.02 -36.82
N LEU A 253 76.98 -69.56 -35.64
CA LEU A 253 78.40 -69.36 -35.31
C LEU A 253 79.17 -70.68 -35.29
N THR A 254 78.60 -71.73 -34.70
CA THR A 254 79.20 -73.08 -34.73
C THR A 254 79.33 -73.60 -36.17
N GLY A 255 78.33 -73.34 -37.02
CA GLY A 255 78.37 -73.69 -38.44
C GLY A 255 79.49 -72.98 -39.21
N LEU A 256 79.63 -71.66 -39.02
CA LEU A 256 80.70 -70.87 -39.63
C LEU A 256 82.10 -71.30 -39.14
N GLN A 257 82.26 -71.56 -37.84
CA GLN A 257 83.52 -72.05 -37.27
C GLN A 257 83.94 -73.38 -37.91
N SER A 258 83.00 -74.28 -38.13
CA SER A 258 83.24 -75.55 -38.82
C SER A 258 83.71 -75.35 -40.26
N GLN A 259 83.14 -74.38 -40.99
CA GLN A 259 83.59 -74.06 -42.35
C GLN A 259 85.02 -73.52 -42.39
N ILE A 260 85.44 -72.75 -41.38
CA ILE A 260 86.83 -72.24 -41.28
C ILE A 260 87.80 -73.39 -40.96
N THR A 261 87.47 -74.27 -40.02
CA THR A 261 88.36 -75.38 -39.62
C THR A 261 88.47 -76.48 -40.67
N ASN A 262 87.49 -76.58 -41.57
CA ASN A 262 87.48 -77.54 -42.68
C ASN A 262 88.16 -77.02 -43.95
N PHE A 263 88.83 -75.85 -43.90
CA PHE A 263 89.76 -75.45 -44.95
C PHE A 263 91.03 -76.31 -44.85
N ASP A 264 90.92 -77.59 -45.16
CA ASP A 264 92.05 -78.43 -45.53
C ASP A 264 92.64 -77.79 -46.78
N GLY A 265 93.85 -77.23 -46.65
CA GLY A 265 94.50 -76.37 -47.63
C GLY A 265 94.75 -77.12 -48.93
N GLY A 266 93.71 -77.19 -49.76
CA GLY A 266 93.65 -77.96 -50.99
C GLY A 266 94.94 -77.79 -51.78
N ALA A 267 95.68 -78.90 -51.85
CA ALA A 267 96.80 -79.05 -52.74
C ALA A 267 96.34 -78.72 -54.17
N TYR A 268 96.99 -77.73 -54.77
CA TYR A 268 97.12 -77.64 -56.23
C TYR A 268 97.95 -78.82 -56.74
#